data_AF-A0A4Q0ZUC2-F1
#
_entry.id   AF-A0A4Q0ZUC2-F1
#
_cell.length_a   1.000
_cell.length_b   1.000
_cell.length_c   1.000
_cell.angle_alpha   90.00
_cell.angle_beta   90.00
_cell.angle_gamma   90.00
#
_symmetry.space_group_name_H-M   'P 1'
#
loop_
_entity.id
_entity.type
_entity.pdbx_description
1 polymer ?
#
loop_
_entity_poly.entity_id
_entity_poly.type
_entity_poly.pdbx_seq_one_letter_code
_entity_poly.pdbx_strand_id
1 'polypeptide(L)' 'MSGNTQMNENERGIFSLLHGITGMLIATVLLLAILVGLTYFAINVQQDESTNFYKINQNLDGLKANSPDNYKEYKLVGKK' A
#
# COMPACT_ATOMS: atom_id res chain seq x y z
N MET A 1 -22.78 6.75 53.47
CA MET A 1 -22.94 7.73 52.37
C MET A 1 -22.21 7.18 51.15
N SER A 2 -22.95 6.83 50.10
CA SER A 2 -22.37 6.43 48.81
C SER A 2 -21.72 7.67 48.20
N GLY A 3 -20.39 7.68 48.13
CA GLY A 3 -19.63 8.72 47.45
C GLY A 3 -19.79 8.54 45.95
N ASN A 4 -20.40 9.52 45.30
CA ASN A 4 -20.44 9.63 43.85
C ASN A 4 -19.01 9.67 43.30
N THR A 5 -18.48 8.53 42.87
CA THR A 5 -17.45 8.51 41.82
C THR A 5 -18.17 8.56 40.47
N GLN A 6 -18.83 9.69 40.19
CA GLN A 6 -19.29 9.96 38.83
C GLN A 6 -18.06 10.34 38.01
N MET A 7 -17.72 9.49 37.05
CA MET A 7 -16.60 9.72 36.14
C MET A 7 -16.95 10.90 35.24
N ASN A 8 -16.04 11.86 35.14
CA ASN A 8 -16.25 13.10 34.38
C ASN A 8 -16.30 12.77 32.88
N GLU A 9 -17.33 13.26 32.17
CA GLU A 9 -17.49 13.03 30.72
C GLU A 9 -16.30 13.56 29.90
N ASN A 10 -15.59 14.56 30.42
CA ASN A 10 -14.37 15.10 29.81
C ASN A 10 -13.14 14.17 29.98
N GLU A 11 -13.19 13.21 30.90
CA GLU A 11 -12.11 12.23 31.15
C GLU A 11 -12.26 10.95 30.30
N ARG A 12 -13.33 10.84 29.50
CA ARG A 12 -13.61 9.70 28.59
C ARG A 12 -12.84 9.75 27.26
N GLY A 13 -11.77 10.54 27.23
CA GLY A 13 -10.70 10.44 26.25
C GLY A 13 -11.00 11.09 24.91
N ILE A 14 -9.90 11.38 24.21
CA ILE A 14 -9.76 12.00 22.89
C ILE A 14 -10.58 11.30 21.76
N PHE A 15 -11.29 10.21 22.08
CA PHE A 15 -12.30 9.57 21.26
C PHE A 15 -13.71 10.21 21.38
N SER A 16 -13.90 11.33 22.08
CA SER A 16 -15.22 11.99 22.18
C SER A 16 -15.68 12.73 20.92
N LEU A 17 -14.83 12.94 19.90
CA LEU A 17 -15.27 13.33 18.55
C LEU A 17 -16.28 12.33 17.93
N LEU A 18 -16.36 11.12 18.51
CA LEU A 18 -17.08 9.93 18.08
C LEU A 18 -18.22 9.60 19.05
N HIS A 19 -19.41 10.20 18.91
CA HIS A 19 -20.58 9.63 19.57
C HIS A 19 -21.29 8.68 18.59
N GLY A 20 -20.81 7.44 18.50
CA GLY A 20 -21.46 6.33 17.80
C GLY A 20 -21.25 6.26 16.28
N ILE A 21 -22.34 6.08 15.54
CA ILE A 21 -22.36 5.73 14.11
C ILE A 21 -21.62 6.76 13.23
N THR A 22 -21.71 8.05 13.55
CA THR A 22 -21.06 9.11 12.77
C THR A 22 -19.55 8.96 12.72
N GLY A 23 -18.93 8.63 13.86
CA GLY A 23 -17.50 8.39 13.94
C GLY A 23 -17.07 7.15 13.16
N MET A 24 -17.87 6.08 13.25
CA MET A 24 -17.68 4.88 12.43
C MET A 24 -17.73 5.20 10.95
N LEU A 25 -18.74 5.95 10.50
CA LEU A 25 -18.94 6.31 9.09
C LEU A 25 -17.77 7.12 8.54
N ILE A 26 -17.29 8.12 9.29
CA ILE A 26 -16.13 8.92 8.90
C ILE A 26 -14.89 8.03 8.74
N ALA A 27 -14.64 7.14 9.71
CA ALA A 27 -13.51 6.21 9.64
C ALA A 27 -13.65 5.23 8.47
N THR A 28 -14.86 4.73 8.18
CA THR A 28 -15.07 3.82 7.05
C THR A 28 -14.84 4.51 5.71
N VAL A 29 -15.35 5.73 5.54
CA VAL A 29 -15.12 6.52 4.32
C VAL A 29 -13.64 6.80 4.14
N LEU A 30 -12.92 7.15 5.21
CA LEU A 30 -11.47 7.38 5.14
C LEU A 30 -10.71 6.12 4.70
N LEU A 31 -11.03 4.96 5.29
CA LEU A 31 -10.41 3.69 4.92
C LEU A 31 -10.72 3.29 3.48
N LEU A 32 -11.97 3.49 3.02
CA LEU A 32 -12.37 3.22 1.64
C LEU A 32 -11.69 4.17 0.65
N ALA A 33 -11.55 5.45 0.99
CA ALA A 33 -10.82 6.42 0.16
C ALA A 33 -9.35 6.00 0.00
N ILE A 34 -8.70 5.59 1.09
CA ILE A 34 -7.33 5.06 1.06
C ILE A 34 -7.28 3.79 0.21
N LEU A 35 -8.20 2.85 0.40
CA LEU A 35 -8.26 1.59 -0.35
C LEU A 35 -8.41 1.85 -1.86
N VAL A 36 -9.35 2.71 -2.26
CA VAL A 36 -9.56 3.07 -3.67
C VAL A 36 -8.32 3.72 -4.25
N GLY A 37 -7.71 4.67 -3.54
CA GLY A 37 -6.47 5.31 -3.98
C GLY A 37 -5.34 4.31 -4.21
N LEU A 38 -5.06 3.46 -3.22
CA LEU A 38 -4.01 2.44 -3.32
C LEU A 38 -4.30 1.41 -4.43
N THR A 39 -5.57 1.01 -4.59
CA THR A 39 -5.97 0.06 -5.65
C THR A 39 -5.78 0.67 -7.03
N TYR A 40 -6.15 1.93 -7.22
CA TYR A 40 -5.94 2.64 -8.49
C TYR A 40 -4.47 2.74 -8.85
N PHE A 41 -3.60 3.13 -7.91
CA PHE A 41 -2.15 3.18 -8.14
C PHE A 41 -1.58 1.79 -8.46
N ALA A 42 -2.03 0.74 -7.75
CA ALA A 42 -1.58 -0.62 -8.00
C ALA A 42 -1.98 -1.11 -9.40
N ILE A 43 -3.22 -0.86 -9.84
CA ILE A 43 -3.70 -1.23 -11.17
C ILE A 43 -2.91 -0.50 -12.25
N ASN A 44 -2.66 0.81 -12.09
CA ASN A 44 -1.87 1.57 -13.07
C ASN A 44 -0.45 1.02 -13.20
N VAL A 45 0.24 0.77 -12.09
CA VAL A 45 1.58 0.16 -12.12
C VAL A 45 1.52 -1.23 -12.77
N GLN A 46 0.53 -2.05 -12.44
CA GLN A 46 0.36 -3.36 -13.06
C GLN A 46 0.11 -3.24 -14.57
N GLN A 47 -0.67 -2.27 -15.02
CA GLN A 47 -0.94 -2.03 -16.43
C GLN A 47 0.31 -1.56 -17.17
N ASP A 48 1.02 -0.58 -16.62
CA ASP A 48 2.25 -0.05 -17.19
C ASP A 48 3.33 -1.13 -17.30
N GLU A 49 3.47 -1.97 -16.28
CA GLU A 49 4.49 -3.03 -16.23
C GLU A 49 4.06 -4.33 -16.94
N SER A 50 2.77 -4.53 -17.23
CA SER A 50 2.26 -5.75 -17.90
C SER A 50 2.90 -5.98 -19.28
N THR A 51 3.33 -4.90 -19.93
CA THR A 51 4.00 -4.93 -21.22
C THR A 51 5.51 -4.68 -21.13
N ASN A 52 6.05 -4.37 -19.95
CA ASN A 52 7.48 -4.16 -19.72
C ASN A 52 8.15 -5.48 -19.31
N PHE A 53 8.23 -6.42 -20.24
CA PHE A 53 8.94 -7.67 -20.00
C PHE A 53 10.46 -7.48 -20.18
N TYR A 54 11.24 -8.31 -19.50
CA TYR A 54 12.68 -8.35 -19.70
C TYR A 54 13.05 -9.43 -20.72
N LYS A 55 14.11 -9.18 -21.50
CA LYS A 55 14.83 -10.20 -22.25
C LYS A 55 16.20 -10.37 -21.64
N ILE A 56 16.58 -11.61 -21.40
CA ILE A 56 17.95 -11.96 -21.02
C ILE A 56 18.81 -11.94 -22.30
N ASN A 57 20.04 -11.45 -22.19
CA ASN A 57 21.02 -11.50 -23.26
C ASN A 57 21.19 -12.95 -23.73
N GLN A 58 20.96 -13.20 -25.02
CA GLN A 58 21.01 -14.55 -25.61
C GLN A 58 22.42 -14.98 -26.03
N ASN A 59 23.45 -14.18 -25.71
CA ASN A 59 24.82 -14.64 -25.87
C ASN A 59 25.08 -15.82 -24.92
N LEU A 60 25.47 -16.99 -25.48
CA LEU A 60 25.72 -18.22 -24.72
C LEU A 60 26.74 -18.03 -23.59
N ASP A 61 27.68 -17.10 -23.74
CA ASP A 61 28.74 -16.84 -22.75
C ASP A 61 28.40 -15.73 -21.73
N GLY A 62 27.27 -15.04 -21.90
CA GLY A 62 26.93 -13.85 -21.12
C GLY A 62 26.46 -14.16 -19.70
N LEU A 63 25.66 -15.21 -19.52
CA LEU A 63 25.13 -15.61 -18.21
C LEU A 63 26.08 -16.61 -17.52
N LYS A 64 26.58 -16.26 -16.34
CA LYS A 64 27.46 -17.14 -15.55
C LYS A 64 26.70 -17.71 -14.35
N ALA A 65 26.95 -18.96 -13.98
CA ALA A 65 26.24 -19.60 -12.87
C ALA A 65 26.40 -18.88 -11.51
N ASN A 66 27.54 -18.22 -11.28
CA ASN A 66 27.79 -17.41 -10.09
C ASN A 66 28.61 -16.18 -10.49
N SER A 67 27.94 -15.05 -10.74
CA SER A 67 28.59 -13.79 -11.06
C SER A 67 27.78 -12.61 -10.55
N PRO A 68 28.43 -11.63 -9.88
CA PRO A 68 27.78 -10.39 -9.50
C PRO A 68 27.41 -9.54 -10.71
N ASP A 69 27.94 -9.81 -11.91
CA ASP A 69 27.67 -9.04 -13.11
C ASP A 69 26.41 -9.49 -13.88
N ASN A 70 25.77 -10.60 -13.49
CA ASN A 70 24.59 -11.13 -14.21
C ASN A 70 23.42 -10.14 -14.29
N TYR A 71 23.30 -9.17 -13.38
CA TYR A 71 22.26 -8.13 -13.45
C TYR A 71 22.43 -7.18 -14.64
N LYS A 72 23.59 -7.17 -15.31
CA LYS A 72 23.82 -6.35 -16.52
C LYS A 72 23.27 -7.03 -17.78
N GLU A 73 22.96 -8.32 -17.69
CA GLU A 73 22.59 -9.16 -18.83
C GLU A 73 21.07 -9.20 -19.10
N TYR A 74 20.29 -8.28 -18.54
CA TYR A 74 18.89 -8.09 -18.90
C TYR A 74 18.68 -6.78 -19.65
N LYS A 75 17.75 -6.79 -20.60
CA LYS A 75 17.26 -5.60 -21.29
C LYS A 75 15.75 -5.55 -21.16
N LEU A 76 15.24 -4.40 -20.72
CA LEU A 76 13.80 -4.15 -20.73
C LEU A 76 13.32 -4.03 -22.19
N VAL A 77 12.27 -4.74 -22.53
CA VAL A 77 11.65 -4.74 -23.85
C VAL A 77 10.18 -4.41 -23.67
N GLY A 78 9.71 -3.36 -24.35
CA GLY A 78 8.33 -2.91 -24.24
C GLY A 78 8.12 -1.57 -23.55
N LYS A 79 9.20 -0.93 -23.04
CA LYS A 79 9.12 0.46 -22.57
C LYS A 79 8.78 1.39 -23.73
N LYS A 80 7.52 1.83 -23.80
CA LYS A 80 7.13 2.97 -24.64
C LYS A 80 7.50 4.28 -23.96
#